data_AF-A0A8J8E7P2-F1
#
_entry.id   AF-A0A8J8E7P2-F1
#
_cell.length_a   1.000
_cell.length_b   1.000
_cell.length_c   1.000
_cell.angle_alpha   90.00
_cell.angle_beta   90.00
_cell.angle_gamma   90.00
#
_symmetry.space_group_name_H-M   'P 1'
#
loop_
_entity.id
_entity.type
_entity.pdbx_description
1 polymer ?
#
loop_
_entity_poly.entity_id
_entity_poly.type
_entity_poly.pdbx_seq_one_letter_code
_entity_poly.pdbx_strand_id
1 'polypeptide(L)'
;MIGVLLSIIASYWAGTYVGALSIVPWLLSLKKRDAGLVAFFLYALYLGNSVQVSTVYSYSSLIAVLSFSIAFIVLLDDVLTERLLPGRRELIAVPFILLGAIFPESLIVGGVVVLVSRVRFGRIANAVMGVIIVAFTLLRETLDYAGSSLVQVAVIASIGIFTFSLLLFWKNFKKVLLFDGQ
;
A
#
# COMPACT_ATOMS: atom_id res chain seq x y z
N MET A 1 8.95 9.05 1.16
CA MET A 1 8.54 9.72 -0.09
C MET A 1 7.65 8.88 -1.02
N ILE A 2 7.88 7.57 -1.20
CA ILE A 2 7.08 6.79 -2.15
C ILE A 2 5.62 6.61 -1.69
N GLY A 3 5.37 6.51 -0.38
CA GLY A 3 4.01 6.46 0.15
C GLY A 3 3.21 7.73 -0.11
N VAL A 4 3.90 8.88 -0.16
CA VAL A 4 3.31 10.17 -0.56
C VAL A 4 2.89 10.13 -2.03
N LEU A 5 3.75 9.65 -2.92
CA LEU A 5 3.42 9.51 -4.34
C LEU A 5 2.23 8.57 -4.57
N LEU A 6 2.24 7.40 -3.91
CA LEU A 6 1.11 6.46 -3.95
C LEU A 6 -0.19 7.12 -3.48
N SER A 7 -0.14 7.87 -2.37
CA SER A 7 -1.32 8.54 -1.82
C SER A 7 -1.88 9.63 -2.73
N ILE A 8 -1.00 10.41 -3.38
CA ILE A 8 -1.39 11.44 -4.33
C ILE A 8 -2.09 10.81 -5.54
N ILE A 9 -1.50 9.79 -6.14
CA ILE A 9 -2.03 9.18 -7.36
C ILE A 9 -3.31 8.37 -7.06
N ALA A 10 -3.37 7.67 -5.93
CA ALA A 10 -4.59 7.00 -5.49
C ALA A 10 -5.75 7.98 -5.28
N SER A 11 -5.47 9.16 -4.71
CA SER A 11 -6.51 10.18 -4.48
C SER A 11 -6.94 10.87 -5.77
N TYR A 12 -6.00 11.10 -6.70
CA TYR A 12 -6.32 11.60 -8.04
C TYR A 12 -7.32 10.70 -8.76
N TRP A 13 -7.10 9.38 -8.71
CA TRP A 13 -8.02 8.41 -9.32
C TRP A 13 -9.40 8.39 -8.64
N ALA A 14 -9.44 8.60 -7.33
CA ALA A 14 -10.67 8.73 -6.57
C ALA A 14 -11.38 10.08 -6.76
N GLY A 15 -10.83 11.00 -7.57
CA GLY A 15 -11.40 12.33 -7.80
C GLY A 15 -11.28 13.26 -6.59
N THR A 16 -10.37 12.99 -5.65
CA THR A 16 -10.18 13.80 -4.44
C THR A 16 -8.79 14.40 -4.39
N TYR A 17 -8.69 15.68 -4.01
CA TYR A 17 -7.39 16.36 -3.84
C TYR A 17 -6.74 16.10 -2.48
N VAL A 18 -7.43 15.34 -1.60
CA VAL A 18 -7.03 15.10 -0.22
C VAL A 18 -5.68 14.37 -0.14
N GLY A 19 -5.34 13.55 -1.14
CA GLY A 19 -4.05 12.86 -1.23
C GLY A 19 -2.81 13.75 -1.17
N ALA A 20 -2.92 15.01 -1.59
CA ALA A 20 -1.82 15.97 -1.48
C ALA A 20 -1.44 16.25 -0.02
N LEU A 21 -2.39 16.11 0.91
CA LEU A 21 -2.13 16.28 2.35
C LEU A 21 -1.23 15.18 2.92
N SER A 22 -0.99 14.08 2.20
CA SER A 22 -0.02 13.05 2.61
C SER A 22 1.42 13.57 2.75
N ILE A 23 1.73 14.73 2.16
CA ILE A 23 3.02 15.41 2.34
C ILE A 23 3.18 15.89 3.80
N VAL A 24 2.09 16.28 4.47
CA VAL A 24 2.10 16.82 5.85
C VAL A 24 2.59 15.79 6.88
N PRO A 25 2.01 14.57 6.98
CA PRO A 25 2.51 13.57 7.93
C PRO A 25 3.95 13.16 7.64
N TRP A 26 4.35 13.10 6.37
CA TRP A 26 5.73 12.80 5.99
C TRP A 26 6.71 13.93 6.36
N LEU A 27 6.37 15.20 6.14
CA LEU A 27 7.21 16.33 6.56
C LEU A 27 7.36 16.39 8.09
N LEU A 28 6.27 16.17 8.82
CA LEU A 28 6.31 16.17 10.28
C LEU A 28 7.12 15.01 10.84
N SER A 29 7.07 13.85 10.20
CA SER A 29 7.86 12.68 10.62
C SER A 29 9.37 12.93 10.51
N LEU A 30 9.81 13.75 9.55
CA LEU A 30 11.23 14.12 9.42
C LEU A 30 11.77 14.94 10.60
N LYS A 31 10.89 15.65 11.32
CA LYS A 31 11.28 16.47 12.48
C LYS A 31 11.09 15.73 13.80
N LYS A 32 9.94 15.07 13.97
CA LYS A 32 9.60 14.24 15.13
C LYS A 32 8.68 13.10 14.71
N ARG A 33 9.13 11.86 14.90
CA ARG A 33 8.36 10.65 14.56
C ARG A 33 6.94 10.66 15.11
N ASP A 34 6.79 11.00 16.39
CA ASP A 34 5.50 10.94 17.09
C ASP A 34 4.52 11.99 16.55
N ALA A 35 5.02 13.17 16.14
CA ALA A 35 4.20 14.19 15.48
C ALA A 35 3.76 13.74 14.08
N GLY A 36 4.64 13.05 13.34
CA GLY A 36 4.31 12.44 12.05
C GLY A 36 3.23 11.37 12.15
N LEU A 37 3.28 10.53 13.19
CA LEU A 37 2.24 9.51 13.46
C LEU A 37 0.88 10.12 13.79
N VAL A 38 0.85 11.13 14.67
CA VAL A 38 -0.39 11.86 14.99
C VAL A 38 -0.99 12.47 13.72
N ALA A 39 -0.16 13.15 12.93
CA ALA A 39 -0.60 13.72 11.66
C ALA A 39 -1.07 12.66 10.66
N PHE A 40 -0.44 11.49 10.63
CA PHE A 40 -0.85 10.37 9.78
C PHE A 40 -2.25 9.87 10.17
N PHE A 41 -2.52 9.68 11.47
CA PHE A 41 -3.85 9.24 11.91
C PHE A 41 -4.94 10.27 11.62
N LEU A 42 -4.66 11.56 11.83
CA LEU A 42 -5.59 12.64 11.47
C LEU A 42 -5.85 12.66 9.95
N TYR A 43 -4.80 12.51 9.15
CA TYR A 43 -4.90 12.41 7.69
C TYR A 43 -5.72 11.19 7.26
N ALA A 44 -5.49 10.02 7.86
CA ALA A 44 -6.23 8.80 7.53
C ALA A 44 -7.73 8.92 7.87
N LEU A 45 -8.07 9.51 9.01
CA LEU A 45 -9.47 9.78 9.38
C LEU A 45 -10.13 10.77 8.41
N TYR A 46 -9.44 11.86 8.09
CA TYR A 46 -9.97 12.87 7.17
C TYR A 46 -10.19 12.31 5.76
N LEU A 47 -9.20 11.57 5.24
CA LEU A 47 -9.30 10.97 3.91
C LEU A 47 -10.38 9.86 3.88
N GLY A 48 -10.48 9.05 4.93
CA GLY A 48 -11.53 8.05 5.08
C GLY A 48 -12.95 8.63 5.06
N ASN A 49 -13.14 9.86 5.57
CA ASN A 49 -14.42 10.57 5.46
C ASN A 49 -14.67 11.18 4.08
N SER A 50 -13.60 11.49 3.33
CA SER A 50 -13.69 12.14 2.02
C SER A 50 -13.90 11.17 0.85
N VAL A 51 -13.53 9.90 1.01
CA VAL A 51 -13.64 8.88 -0.04
C VAL A 51 -14.92 8.08 0.18
N GLN A 52 -15.91 8.30 -0.67
CA GLN A 52 -17.16 7.54 -0.66
C GLN A 52 -17.04 6.32 -1.56
N VAL A 53 -16.97 5.13 -0.96
CA VAL A 53 -17.03 3.85 -1.68
C VAL A 53 -18.44 3.29 -1.51
N SER A 54 -19.20 3.25 -2.60
CA SER A 54 -20.62 2.87 -2.57
C SER A 54 -20.84 1.39 -2.27
N THR A 55 -20.02 0.51 -2.86
CA THR A 55 -20.05 -0.93 -2.56
C THR A 55 -18.66 -1.53 -2.70
N VAL A 56 -18.28 -2.47 -1.84
CA VAL A 56 -17.04 -3.26 -2.02
C VAL A 56 -17.21 -4.31 -3.12
N TYR A 57 -18.44 -4.48 -3.63
CA TYR A 57 -18.82 -5.57 -4.52
C TYR A 57 -18.67 -5.27 -6.02
N SER A 58 -18.19 -4.07 -6.36
CA SER A 58 -17.85 -3.68 -7.71
C SER A 58 -16.33 -3.68 -7.90
N TYR A 59 -15.85 -4.17 -9.03
CA TYR A 59 -14.42 -4.24 -9.35
C TYR A 59 -13.70 -2.87 -9.19
N SER A 60 -14.33 -1.79 -9.66
CA SER A 60 -13.79 -0.43 -9.54
C SER A 60 -13.56 -0.01 -8.08
N SER A 61 -14.57 -0.23 -7.23
CA SER A 61 -14.48 0.06 -5.80
C SER A 61 -13.48 -0.84 -5.07
N LEU A 62 -13.40 -2.12 -5.44
CA LEU A 62 -12.40 -3.06 -4.91
C LEU A 62 -10.98 -2.55 -5.17
N ILE A 63 -10.68 -2.16 -6.42
CA ILE A 63 -9.38 -1.60 -6.77
C ILE A 63 -9.11 -0.30 -6.02
N ALA A 64 -10.12 0.57 -5.89
CA ALA A 64 -10.00 1.82 -5.14
C ALA A 64 -9.54 1.54 -3.70
N VAL A 65 -10.27 0.67 -2.99
CA VAL A 65 -10.01 0.32 -1.59
C VAL A 65 -8.63 -0.31 -1.43
N LEU A 66 -8.25 -1.22 -2.32
CA LEU A 66 -6.93 -1.86 -2.28
C LEU A 66 -5.80 -0.84 -2.52
N SER A 67 -5.98 0.04 -3.51
CA SER A 67 -5.00 1.07 -3.85
C SER A 67 -4.78 2.05 -2.69
N PHE A 68 -5.87 2.52 -2.06
CA PHE A 68 -5.78 3.36 -0.87
C PHE A 68 -5.16 2.64 0.31
N SER A 69 -5.56 1.39 0.57
CA SER A 69 -5.03 0.61 1.68
C SER A 69 -3.51 0.44 1.56
N ILE A 70 -3.03 0.08 0.37
CA ILE A 70 -1.59 -0.07 0.10
C ILE A 70 -0.88 1.28 0.20
N ALA A 71 -1.45 2.35 -0.35
CA ALA A 71 -0.89 3.70 -0.24
C ALA A 71 -0.73 4.13 1.23
N PHE A 72 -1.73 3.87 2.07
CA PHE A 72 -1.67 4.17 3.51
C PHE A 72 -0.61 3.36 4.23
N ILE A 73 -0.50 2.06 3.94
CA ILE A 73 0.50 1.19 4.58
C ILE A 73 1.92 1.65 4.22
N VAL A 74 2.17 1.98 2.95
CA VAL A 74 3.47 2.48 2.50
C VAL A 74 3.75 3.89 3.06
N LEU A 75 2.73 4.75 3.17
CA LEU A 75 2.87 6.07 3.80
C LEU A 75 3.17 5.97 5.30
N LEU A 76 2.50 5.07 6.01
CA LEU A 76 2.78 4.80 7.42
C LEU A 76 4.21 4.29 7.61
N ASP A 77 4.66 3.38 6.74
CA ASP A 77 6.04 2.89 6.75
C ASP A 77 7.06 3.99 6.48
N ASP A 78 6.76 4.90 5.54
CA ASP A 78 7.57 6.10 5.28
C ASP A 78 7.67 7.02 6.50
N VAL A 79 6.54 7.22 7.22
CA VAL A 79 6.46 8.03 8.45
C VAL A 79 7.24 7.38 9.59
N LEU A 80 7.14 6.06 9.75
CA LEU A 80 7.82 5.31 10.82
C LEU A 80 9.33 5.20 10.60
N THR A 81 9.77 5.13 9.35
CA THR A 81 11.18 4.91 9.00
C THR A 81 11.92 6.21 8.69
N GLU A 82 11.23 7.36 8.70
CA GLU A 82 11.81 8.70 8.50
C GLU A 82 12.64 8.83 7.20
N ARG A 83 12.23 8.11 6.15
CA ARG A 83 13.02 8.03 4.91
C ARG A 83 12.88 9.28 4.06
N LEU A 84 14.03 9.92 3.81
CA LEU A 84 14.18 11.06 2.91
C LEU A 84 14.24 10.66 1.43
N LEU A 85 14.91 9.55 1.08
CA LEU A 85 15.13 9.15 -0.30
C LEU A 85 14.72 7.70 -0.56
N PRO A 86 14.16 7.39 -1.75
CA PRO A 86 13.84 6.03 -2.14
C PRO A 86 15.11 5.20 -2.37
N GLY A 87 15.11 3.96 -1.92
CA GLY A 87 16.22 3.03 -2.16
C GLY A 87 16.33 2.63 -3.63
N ARG A 88 17.53 2.22 -4.11
CA ARG A 88 17.73 1.80 -5.51
C ARG A 88 16.76 0.71 -5.99
N ARG A 89 16.37 -0.21 -5.09
CA ARG A 89 15.39 -1.28 -5.40
C ARG A 89 13.96 -0.77 -5.46
N GLU A 90 13.65 0.31 -4.75
CA GLU A 90 12.33 0.94 -4.74
C GLU A 90 12.09 1.76 -6.01
N LEU A 91 13.16 2.20 -6.69
CA LEU A 91 13.06 2.92 -7.97
C LEU A 91 12.37 2.10 -9.07
N ILE A 92 12.43 0.77 -8.99
CA ILE A 92 11.74 -0.14 -9.93
C ILE A 92 10.21 0.03 -9.80
N ALA A 93 9.71 0.41 -8.62
CA ALA A 93 8.27 0.62 -8.40
C ALA A 93 7.75 1.94 -8.98
N VAL A 94 8.61 2.95 -9.15
CA VAL A 94 8.23 4.29 -9.63
C VAL A 94 7.49 4.26 -10.97
N PRO A 95 7.95 3.56 -12.02
CA PRO A 95 7.21 3.50 -13.28
C PRO A 95 5.82 2.88 -13.12
N PHE A 96 5.65 1.85 -12.28
CA PHE A 96 4.33 1.26 -11.99
C PHE A 96 3.43 2.24 -11.25
N ILE A 97 3.97 3.00 -10.31
CA ILE A 97 3.23 4.02 -9.56
C ILE A 97 2.76 5.14 -10.49
N LEU A 98 3.60 5.59 -11.42
CA LEU A 98 3.24 6.60 -12.42
C LEU A 98 2.21 6.10 -13.44
N LEU A 99 2.34 4.85 -13.89
CA LEU A 99 1.31 4.19 -14.70
C LEU A 99 -0.03 4.08 -13.95
N GLY A 100 0.01 4.15 -12.62
CA GLY A 100 -1.13 4.21 -11.72
C GLY A 100 -2.13 5.32 -12.02
N ALA A 101 -1.68 6.42 -12.63
CA ALA A 101 -2.55 7.50 -13.04
C ALA A 101 -3.50 7.13 -14.19
N ILE A 102 -3.12 6.11 -14.98
CA ILE A 102 -3.89 5.62 -16.13
C ILE A 102 -4.57 4.28 -15.78
N PHE A 103 -3.83 3.38 -15.14
CA PHE A 103 -4.27 2.04 -14.77
C PHE A 103 -4.19 1.87 -13.24
N PRO A 104 -5.31 1.96 -12.49
CA PRO A 104 -5.28 1.92 -11.03
C PRO A 104 -4.74 0.59 -10.47
N GLU A 105 -4.83 -0.51 -11.21
CA GLU A 105 -4.24 -1.81 -10.84
C GLU A 105 -2.72 -1.74 -10.72
N SER A 106 -2.07 -0.87 -11.49
CA SER A 106 -0.61 -0.70 -11.42
C SER A 106 -0.15 0.01 -10.13
N LEU A 107 -1.03 0.75 -9.44
CA LEU A 107 -0.74 1.27 -8.09
C LEU A 107 -0.59 0.15 -7.08
N ILE A 108 -1.46 -0.87 -7.15
CA ILE A 108 -1.41 -2.04 -6.29
C ILE A 108 -0.06 -2.74 -6.49
N VAL A 109 0.30 -2.99 -7.76
CA VAL A 109 1.60 -3.61 -8.11
C VAL A 109 2.75 -2.75 -7.58
N GLY A 110 2.77 -1.46 -7.87
CA GLY A 110 3.81 -0.54 -7.42
C GLY A 110 3.98 -0.52 -5.91
N GLY A 111 2.88 -0.42 -5.16
CA GLY A 111 2.93 -0.42 -3.70
C GLY A 111 3.35 -1.77 -3.09
N VAL A 112 2.95 -2.90 -3.69
CA VAL A 112 3.44 -4.22 -3.28
C VAL A 112 4.95 -4.36 -3.56
N VAL A 113 5.43 -3.92 -4.73
CA VAL A 113 6.88 -3.91 -5.05
C VAL A 113 7.65 -3.12 -3.98
N VAL A 114 7.12 -1.98 -3.54
CA VAL A 114 7.73 -1.17 -2.47
C VAL A 114 7.78 -1.96 -1.16
N LEU A 115 6.65 -2.51 -0.70
CA LEU A 115 6.60 -3.30 0.53
C LEU A 115 7.57 -4.49 0.49
N VAL A 116 7.57 -5.24 -0.63
CA VAL A 116 8.46 -6.38 -0.85
C VAL A 116 9.92 -5.94 -0.89
N SER A 117 10.25 -4.82 -1.54
CA SER A 117 11.63 -4.34 -1.59
C SER A 117 12.17 -3.89 -0.23
N ARG A 118 11.27 -3.48 0.67
CA ARG A 118 11.58 -3.00 2.03
C ARG A 118 11.70 -4.14 3.05
N VAL A 119 10.96 -5.22 2.85
CA VAL A 119 11.09 -6.42 3.67
C VAL A 119 12.13 -7.34 3.03
N ARG A 120 13.15 -7.77 3.77
CA ARG A 120 14.23 -8.64 3.25
C ARG A 120 13.76 -10.08 2.95
N PHE A 121 12.59 -10.27 2.33
CA PHE A 121 12.22 -11.56 1.77
C PHE A 121 12.94 -11.71 0.42
N GLY A 122 13.74 -12.77 0.27
CA GLY A 122 14.42 -13.11 -0.97
C GLY A 122 13.45 -13.51 -2.11
N ARG A 123 13.90 -14.40 -3.00
CA ARG A 123 13.22 -14.80 -4.26
C ARG A 123 11.72 -15.19 -4.12
N ILE A 124 11.29 -15.61 -2.93
CA ILE A 124 9.91 -16.00 -2.62
C ILE A 124 8.93 -14.82 -2.78
N ALA A 125 9.33 -13.60 -2.43
CA ALA A 125 8.44 -12.44 -2.54
C ALA A 125 8.19 -12.01 -3.99
N ASN A 126 9.17 -12.21 -4.89
CA ASN A 126 8.99 -11.99 -6.33
C ASN A 126 8.03 -13.03 -6.95
N ALA A 127 8.05 -14.27 -6.46
CA ALA A 127 7.12 -15.31 -6.90
C ALA A 127 5.69 -14.99 -6.45
N VAL A 128 5.51 -14.51 -5.20
CA VAL A 128 4.19 -14.08 -4.71
C VAL A 128 3.67 -12.86 -5.50
N MET A 129 4.53 -11.90 -5.86
CA MET A 129 4.13 -10.80 -6.74
C MET A 129 3.69 -11.27 -8.13
N GLY A 130 4.41 -12.22 -8.73
CA GLY A 130 4.01 -12.81 -10.01
C GLY A 130 2.64 -13.48 -9.93
N VAL A 131 2.38 -14.23 -8.86
CA VAL A 131 1.09 -14.90 -8.64
C VAL A 131 -0.04 -13.90 -8.41
N ILE A 132 0.18 -12.83 -7.66
CA ILE A 132 -0.85 -11.79 -7.42
C ILE A 132 -1.17 -11.06 -8.73
N ILE A 133 -0.16 -10.68 -9.53
CA ILE A 133 -0.35 -10.03 -10.83
C ILE A 133 -1.14 -10.93 -11.78
N VAL A 134 -0.73 -12.20 -11.90
CA VAL A 134 -1.38 -13.20 -12.77
C VAL A 134 -2.81 -13.50 -12.30
N ALA A 135 -3.05 -13.54 -10.98
CA ALA A 135 -4.38 -13.72 -10.44
C ALA A 135 -5.30 -12.54 -10.79
N PHE A 136 -4.85 -11.29 -10.60
CA PHE A 136 -5.69 -10.13 -10.93
C PHE A 136 -5.93 -9.93 -12.42
N THR A 137 -4.97 -10.29 -13.28
CA THR A 137 -5.14 -10.17 -14.73
C THR A 137 -6.03 -11.27 -15.30
N LEU A 138 -5.92 -12.51 -14.80
CA LEU A 138 -6.73 -13.64 -15.27
C LEU A 138 -8.13 -13.69 -14.65
N LEU A 139 -8.31 -13.23 -13.41
CA LEU A 139 -9.61 -13.23 -12.73
C LEU A 139 -10.42 -11.95 -12.93
N ARG A 140 -9.98 -11.02 -13.79
CA ARG A 140 -10.68 -9.77 -14.07
C ARG A 140 -12.14 -10.00 -14.50
N GLU A 141 -12.37 -10.94 -15.41
CA GLU A 141 -13.71 -11.23 -15.94
C GLU A 141 -14.60 -11.99 -14.94
N THR A 142 -14.02 -12.71 -13.98
CA THR A 142 -14.76 -13.42 -12.93
C THR A 142 -15.08 -12.53 -11.73
N LEU A 143 -14.30 -11.47 -11.51
CA LEU A 143 -14.54 -10.49 -10.44
C LEU A 143 -15.62 -9.47 -10.79
N ASP A 144 -15.93 -9.24 -12.07
CA ASP A 144 -16.92 -8.23 -12.51
C ASP A 144 -18.35 -8.80 -12.67
N TYR A 145 -18.57 -10.08 -12.33
CA TYR A 145 -19.87 -10.74 -12.46
C TYR A 145 -20.79 -10.47 -11.26
N ALA A 146 -22.07 -10.19 -11.51
CA ALA A 146 -23.09 -10.04 -10.46
C ALA A 146 -23.25 -11.38 -9.70
N GLY A 147 -22.70 -11.44 -8.47
CA GLY A 147 -22.64 -12.66 -7.64
C GLY A 147 -21.25 -13.03 -7.14
N SER A 148 -20.18 -12.36 -7.61
CA SER A 148 -18.78 -12.62 -7.22
C SER A 148 -18.39 -12.05 -5.84
N SER A 149 -19.35 -11.59 -5.02
CA SER A 149 -19.12 -10.91 -3.75
C SER A 149 -18.23 -11.69 -2.78
N LEU A 150 -18.41 -13.01 -2.72
CA LEU A 150 -17.59 -13.91 -1.90
C LEU A 150 -16.14 -13.97 -2.39
N VAL A 151 -15.91 -13.94 -3.70
CA VAL A 151 -14.57 -14.00 -4.31
C VAL A 151 -13.84 -12.67 -4.10
N GLN A 152 -14.53 -11.54 -4.24
CA GLN A 152 -13.97 -10.21 -3.96
C GLN A 152 -13.59 -10.05 -2.48
N VAL A 153 -14.45 -10.50 -1.56
CA VAL A 153 -14.15 -10.51 -0.11
C VAL A 153 -12.97 -11.43 0.20
N ALA A 154 -12.90 -12.62 -0.43
CA ALA A 154 -11.78 -13.53 -0.25
C ALA A 154 -10.44 -12.93 -0.74
N VAL A 155 -10.46 -12.17 -1.84
CA VAL A 155 -9.28 -11.46 -2.35
C VAL A 155 -8.84 -10.36 -1.39
N ILE A 156 -9.76 -9.53 -0.89
CA ILE A 156 -9.44 -8.51 0.13
C ILE A 156 -8.88 -9.15 1.39
N ALA A 157 -9.53 -10.20 1.90
CA ALA A 157 -9.10 -10.92 3.08
C ALA A 157 -7.71 -11.53 2.88
N SER A 158 -7.45 -12.12 1.71
CA SER A 158 -6.15 -12.70 1.38
C SER A 158 -5.04 -11.66 1.32
N ILE A 159 -5.31 -10.48 0.71
CA ILE A 159 -4.34 -9.38 0.66
C ILE A 159 -4.13 -8.78 2.06
N GLY A 160 -5.20 -8.63 2.84
CA GLY A 160 -5.14 -8.18 4.23
C GLY A 160 -4.29 -9.12 5.10
N ILE A 161 -4.57 -10.43 5.04
CA ILE A 161 -3.82 -11.47 5.76
C ILE A 161 -2.36 -11.51 5.29
N PHE A 162 -2.12 -11.41 3.98
CA PHE A 162 -0.77 -11.36 3.42
C PHE A 162 -0.01 -10.15 3.96
N THR A 163 -0.60 -8.97 3.88
CA THR A 163 0.03 -7.72 4.32
C THR A 163 0.25 -7.68 5.84
N PHE A 164 -0.71 -8.18 6.61
CA PHE A 164 -0.60 -8.31 8.06
C PHE A 164 0.50 -9.31 8.47
N SER A 165 0.57 -10.45 7.78
CA SER A 165 1.64 -11.43 7.98
C SER A 165 3.00 -10.82 7.67
N LEU A 166 3.10 -10.07 6.56
CA LEU A 166 4.30 -9.36 6.13
C LEU A 166 4.78 -8.38 7.22
N LEU A 167 3.85 -7.63 7.82
CA LEU A 167 4.13 -6.70 8.93
C LEU A 167 4.53 -7.42 10.24
N LEU A 168 3.90 -8.55 10.56
CA LEU A 168 4.23 -9.36 11.75
C LEU A 168 5.64 -9.97 11.65
N PHE A 169 5.98 -10.55 10.50
CA PHE A 169 7.32 -11.08 10.25
C PHE A 169 8.39 -9.98 10.33
N TRP A 170 8.05 -8.75 9.92
CA TRP A 170 8.94 -7.60 10.03
C TRP A 170 9.27 -7.21 11.49
N LYS A 171 8.29 -7.32 12.40
CA LYS A 171 8.50 -7.04 13.83
C LYS A 171 9.37 -8.08 14.54
N ASN A 172 9.30 -9.34 14.13
CA ASN A 172 10.06 -10.42 14.76
C ASN A 172 11.55 -10.41 14.40
N PHE A 173 11.96 -9.89 13.23
CA PHE A 173 13.39 -9.75 12.91
C PHE A 173 14.11 -8.66 13.70
N LYS A 174 13.41 -7.66 14.24
CA LYS A 174 14.03 -6.62 15.11
C LYS A 174 14.33 -7.10 16.53
N LYS A 175 13.84 -8.27 16.95
CA LYS A 175 14.08 -8.81 18.31
C LYS A 175 15.26 -9.79 18.42
N VAL A 176 15.81 -10.30 17.30
CA VAL A 176 16.80 -11.41 17.35
C VAL A 176 18.26 -10.92 17.51
N LEU A 177 18.55 -9.61 17.47
CA LEU A 177 19.92 -9.08 17.63
C LEU A 177 20.22 -8.49 19.01
N LEU A 178 19.47 -8.85 20.05
CA LEU A 178 19.74 -8.40 21.43
C LEU A 178 20.35 -9.48 22.35
N PHE A 179 20.56 -10.71 21.85
CA PHE A 179 21.05 -11.82 22.68
C PHE A 179 22.30 -12.55 22.17
N ASP A 180 22.85 -12.22 20.99
CA ASP A 180 24.12 -12.80 20.52
C ASP A 180 25.30 -11.89 20.88
N GLY A 181 25.47 -11.69 22.18
CA GLY A 181 26.52 -10.89 22.79
C GLY A 181 26.85 -11.37 24.19
N GLN A 182 27.08 -12.68 24.34
CA GLN A 182 27.90 -13.28 25.39
C GLN A 182 28.75 -14.38 24.78
#